data_AF-A0A2V5U3A5-F1
#
_entry.id   AF-A0A2V5U3A5-F1
#
_cell.length_a   1.000
_cell.length_b   1.000
_cell.length_c   1.000
_cell.angle_alpha   90.00
_cell.angle_beta   90.00
_cell.angle_gamma   90.00
#
_symmetry.space_group_name_H-M   'P 1'
#
loop_
_entity.id
_entity.type
_entity.pdbx_description
1 polymer ?
#
loop_
_entity_poly.entity_id
_entity_poly.type
_entity_poly.pdbx_seq_one_letter_code
_entity_poly.pdbx_strand_id
1 'polypeptide(L)'
;MLHNSSQRILLCGLLFSSGSIAVASEPWTDARLSATNGLVVWLDVSRQNAARGARELAPLRSWSDAPDYLFDGSGNGRHLSQPLLEARPRFRQEFNGAFLSFDGTNDFLGAAGLNTSLTNVTVFVVAAPQQVGGYRALLSFNLAGRNDYTSGLNFDFGSAPDTRLARVNAEGTGFSGEANLLTTPQPMARWHVFTLVVGAGPGGVKLFLDGQPQGTRERAAGLMRLDEFTLGARHYSNTPDRPHAQNFLAGDFAEMLVFGRVLPEGDRAAVDRYLDEKYGALLNGLTAAPPREGELPFVTVSNPPPVQAHFPGFSARELPVELNNINNVRCRADGKLVAVGYDGRIWLLSDTDGDGLEDKVEPFWEKQTLRAPVGAALTPLGYARGNGVFVAAKEKLALIVDTNGDDRADAEITVATWTERSEQQGVDALGVAVAPDGSIYFSLGTASFTEPYLIDKATGQARYRTTMERGTIQRVSPDFSKRETVCTGIRFAVGLAFNRHGDLFCTDQEGATWVPNGNPFDELLHIQPRRHYGFPPRHPRHLPDVIDEPSVFDYAPQHQSTCGLCFNE
;
A
#
# COMPACT_ATOMS: atom_id res chain seq x y z
N MET A 1 -66.77 -51.30 34.51
CA MET A 1 -67.30 -51.54 33.16
C MET A 1 -68.24 -50.39 32.84
N LEU A 2 -67.76 -49.25 32.33
CA LEU A 2 -67.60 -48.93 30.90
C LEU A 2 -68.86 -49.20 30.06
N HIS A 3 -69.57 -48.15 29.65
CA HIS A 3 -69.74 -47.85 28.22
C HIS A 3 -70.14 -46.40 27.94
N ASN A 4 -69.48 -45.86 26.92
CA ASN A 4 -69.53 -44.52 26.33
C ASN A 4 -70.88 -44.14 25.71
N SER A 5 -71.14 -42.83 25.64
CA SER A 5 -71.95 -42.24 24.56
C SER A 5 -71.40 -40.86 24.21
N SER A 6 -70.76 -40.77 23.05
CA SER A 6 -70.07 -39.59 22.53
C SER A 6 -71.04 -38.54 21.97
N GLN A 7 -70.94 -37.30 22.44
CA GLN A 7 -71.53 -36.12 21.78
C GLN A 7 -70.67 -35.71 20.58
N ARG A 8 -71.32 -35.53 19.42
CA ARG A 8 -70.74 -34.88 18.24
C ARG A 8 -71.02 -33.38 18.33
N ILE A 9 -69.99 -32.58 18.56
CA ILE A 9 -70.01 -31.13 18.33
C ILE A 9 -69.36 -30.88 16.97
N LEU A 10 -70.11 -30.27 16.06
CA LEU A 10 -69.62 -29.76 14.77
C LEU A 10 -68.74 -28.54 15.06
N LEU A 11 -67.43 -28.64 14.83
CA LEU A 11 -66.51 -27.51 14.85
C LEU A 11 -66.30 -27.05 13.39
N CYS A 12 -66.91 -25.93 13.00
CA CYS A 12 -66.57 -25.23 11.77
C CYS A 12 -65.14 -24.70 11.89
N GLY A 13 -64.19 -25.39 11.26
CA GLY A 13 -62.80 -24.95 11.15
C GLY A 13 -62.70 -23.72 10.24
N LEU A 14 -62.41 -22.56 10.83
CA LEU A 14 -61.80 -21.45 10.12
C LEU A 14 -60.37 -21.86 9.74
N LEU A 15 -60.16 -22.11 8.45
CA LEU A 15 -58.83 -22.22 7.86
C LEU A 15 -58.14 -20.84 7.99
N PHE A 16 -57.34 -20.67 9.03
CA PHE A 16 -56.33 -19.61 9.04
C PHE A 16 -55.24 -20.03 8.03
N SER A 17 -55.26 -19.43 6.85
CA SER A 17 -54.08 -19.38 6.00
C SER A 17 -52.97 -18.68 6.79
N SER A 18 -51.90 -19.41 7.11
CA SER A 18 -50.66 -18.85 7.65
C SER A 18 -49.97 -18.01 6.58
N GLY A 19 -50.49 -16.80 6.35
CA GLY A 19 -49.74 -15.75 5.69
C GLY A 19 -48.65 -15.30 6.65
N SER A 20 -47.39 -15.30 6.21
CA SER A 20 -46.30 -14.69 6.96
C SER A 20 -46.69 -13.27 7.34
N ILE A 21 -46.78 -12.98 8.63
CA ILE A 21 -46.91 -11.62 9.12
C ILE A 21 -45.63 -10.90 8.68
N ALA A 22 -45.77 -9.97 7.73
CA ALA A 22 -44.65 -9.10 7.37
C ALA A 22 -44.32 -8.26 8.60
N VAL A 23 -43.15 -8.52 9.20
CA VAL A 23 -42.65 -7.64 10.26
C VAL A 23 -42.25 -6.33 9.58
N ALA A 24 -42.74 -5.21 10.11
CA ALA A 24 -42.37 -3.90 9.58
C ALA A 24 -40.87 -3.68 9.76
N SER A 25 -40.23 -3.02 8.80
CA SER A 25 -38.85 -2.55 8.96
C SER A 25 -38.73 -1.67 10.19
N GLU A 26 -37.55 -1.67 10.79
CA GLU A 26 -37.31 -0.91 12.01
C GLU A 26 -37.49 0.60 11.76
N PRO A 27 -37.99 1.38 12.72
CA PRO A 27 -38.33 2.80 12.50
C PRO A 27 -37.12 3.70 12.23
N TRP A 28 -35.90 3.24 12.52
CA TRP A 28 -34.65 3.96 12.29
C TRP A 28 -34.06 3.73 10.88
N THR A 29 -34.66 2.85 10.07
CA THR A 29 -34.18 2.57 8.70
C THR A 29 -34.51 3.68 7.71
N ASP A 30 -33.94 3.62 6.51
CA ASP A 30 -34.20 4.61 5.46
C ASP A 30 -35.60 4.47 4.86
N ALA A 31 -36.49 5.40 5.17
CA ALA A 31 -37.87 5.39 4.70
C ALA A 31 -38.02 5.49 3.16
N ARG A 32 -36.95 5.79 2.41
CA ARG A 32 -36.97 5.83 0.94
C ARG A 32 -37.02 4.45 0.29
N LEU A 33 -36.62 3.37 1.00
CA LEU A 33 -36.76 2.01 0.48
C LEU A 33 -38.25 1.61 0.47
N SER A 34 -38.88 1.65 -0.71
CA SER A 34 -40.30 1.33 -0.87
C SER A 34 -40.59 -0.16 -0.99
N ALA A 35 -39.62 -0.96 -1.47
CA ALA A 35 -39.76 -2.38 -1.69
C ALA A 35 -39.26 -3.18 -0.48
N THR A 36 -40.14 -3.44 0.49
CA THR A 36 -39.80 -4.18 1.73
C THR A 36 -40.45 -5.56 1.83
N ASN A 37 -41.32 -5.92 0.87
CA ASN A 37 -42.01 -7.21 0.89
C ASN A 37 -41.03 -8.37 0.71
N GLY A 38 -40.97 -9.26 1.69
CA GLY A 38 -40.06 -10.41 1.70
C GLY A 38 -38.61 -10.05 2.04
N LEU A 39 -38.37 -8.86 2.62
CA LEU A 39 -37.06 -8.46 3.14
C LEU A 39 -36.69 -9.33 4.36
N VAL A 40 -35.49 -9.91 4.31
CA VAL A 40 -34.94 -10.87 5.27
C VAL A 40 -33.81 -10.23 6.05
N VAL A 41 -32.90 -9.52 5.40
CA VAL A 41 -31.81 -8.80 6.06
C VAL A 41 -31.69 -7.43 5.45
N TRP A 42 -31.50 -6.42 6.29
CA TRP A 42 -31.20 -5.05 5.88
C TRP A 42 -30.07 -4.50 6.73
N LEU A 43 -28.86 -4.48 6.19
CA LEU A 43 -27.69 -3.93 6.86
C LEU A 43 -27.33 -2.62 6.17
N ASP A 44 -27.69 -1.51 6.78
CA ASP A 44 -27.41 -0.16 6.27
C ASP A 44 -26.43 0.54 7.20
N VAL A 45 -25.19 0.72 6.74
CA VAL A 45 -24.12 1.30 7.58
C VAL A 45 -24.42 2.76 7.92
N SER A 46 -25.07 3.50 7.02
CA SER A 46 -25.44 4.92 7.23
C SER A 46 -26.49 5.12 8.33
N ARG A 47 -27.21 4.06 8.71
CA ARG A 47 -28.25 4.08 9.75
C ARG A 47 -27.81 3.46 11.07
N GLN A 48 -26.58 2.97 11.18
CA GLN A 48 -26.11 2.29 12.39
C GLN A 48 -26.05 3.21 13.62
N ASN A 49 -25.72 4.48 13.45
CA ASN A 49 -25.77 5.43 14.58
C ASN A 49 -27.22 5.70 15.06
N ALA A 50 -28.20 5.68 14.16
CA ALA A 50 -29.61 5.73 14.54
C ALA A 50 -30.06 4.44 15.24
N ALA A 51 -29.64 3.27 14.74
CA ALA A 51 -29.91 1.97 15.34
C ALA A 51 -29.33 1.84 16.76
N ARG A 52 -28.11 2.35 16.95
CA ARG A 52 -27.42 2.41 18.26
C ARG A 52 -28.12 3.36 19.22
N GLY A 53 -28.54 4.54 18.75
CA GLY A 53 -29.34 5.48 19.54
C GLY A 53 -30.66 4.88 20.02
N ALA A 54 -31.37 4.14 19.15
CA ALA A 54 -32.60 3.43 19.52
C ALA A 54 -32.39 2.30 20.56
N ARG A 55 -31.14 1.91 20.81
CA ARG A 55 -30.73 0.85 21.75
C ARG A 55 -29.86 1.37 22.89
N GLU A 56 -29.78 2.69 23.06
CA GLU A 56 -28.99 3.36 24.11
C GLU A 56 -27.48 2.98 24.07
N LEU A 57 -26.96 2.71 22.88
CA LEU A 57 -25.53 2.42 22.66
C LEU A 57 -24.79 3.68 22.18
N ALA A 58 -23.50 3.76 22.52
CA ALA A 58 -22.62 4.84 22.04
C ALA A 58 -22.56 4.86 20.50
N PRO A 59 -22.56 6.03 19.86
CA PRO A 59 -22.42 6.13 18.40
C PRO A 59 -21.03 5.69 17.95
N LEU A 60 -20.94 5.18 16.72
CA LEU A 60 -19.70 4.92 16.02
C LEU A 60 -19.11 6.24 15.48
N ARG A 61 -17.82 6.43 15.71
CA ARG A 61 -17.00 7.54 15.22
C ARG A 61 -16.11 7.05 14.09
N SER A 62 -16.11 7.79 12.98
CA SER A 62 -15.26 7.49 11.83
C SER A 62 -13.80 7.35 12.26
N TRP A 63 -13.06 6.41 11.64
CA TRP A 63 -11.64 6.10 11.87
C TRP A 63 -11.29 5.48 13.23
N SER A 64 -12.03 5.84 14.27
CA SER A 64 -11.71 5.49 15.65
C SER A 64 -12.34 4.18 16.10
N ASP A 65 -13.48 3.80 15.51
CA ASP A 65 -14.29 2.69 16.02
C ASP A 65 -14.36 1.52 15.03
N ALA A 66 -14.33 0.31 15.58
CA ALA A 66 -14.58 -0.95 14.89
C ALA A 66 -15.83 -1.59 15.51
N PRO A 67 -16.98 -1.64 14.78
CA PRO A 67 -18.27 -2.00 15.36
C PRO A 67 -18.27 -3.44 15.88
N ASP A 68 -18.69 -3.58 17.14
CA ASP A 68 -19.02 -4.84 17.78
C ASP A 68 -20.29 -5.49 17.22
N TYR A 69 -21.27 -4.65 16.84
CA TYR A 69 -22.55 -5.03 16.29
C TYR A 69 -22.87 -4.27 15.00
N LEU A 70 -23.53 -4.97 14.07
CA LEU A 70 -24.20 -4.40 12.92
C LEU A 70 -25.67 -4.77 12.97
N PHE A 71 -26.54 -3.78 13.19
CA PHE A 71 -27.95 -3.99 13.40
C PHE A 71 -28.71 -4.14 12.09
N ASP A 72 -29.39 -5.26 11.95
CA ASP A 72 -30.44 -5.52 10.95
C ASP A 72 -31.66 -4.62 11.14
N GLY A 73 -32.02 -3.92 10.05
CA GLY A 73 -33.18 -3.04 9.93
C GLY A 73 -34.43 -3.68 9.34
N SER A 74 -34.34 -4.96 8.92
CA SER A 74 -35.46 -5.64 8.25
C SER A 74 -36.67 -5.91 9.15
N GLY A 75 -36.53 -5.73 10.47
CA GLY A 75 -37.51 -6.13 11.48
C GLY A 75 -37.37 -7.58 11.94
N ASN A 76 -36.48 -8.37 11.34
CA ASN A 76 -36.27 -9.78 11.71
C ASN A 76 -35.23 -9.98 12.83
N GLY A 77 -34.59 -8.92 13.31
CA GLY A 77 -33.61 -8.98 14.40
C GLY A 77 -32.34 -9.78 14.05
N ARG A 78 -31.98 -9.90 12.77
CA ARG A 78 -30.81 -10.67 12.31
C ARG A 78 -29.50 -9.87 12.45
N HIS A 79 -29.28 -9.29 13.63
CA HIS A 79 -28.12 -8.47 13.93
C HIS A 79 -26.83 -9.31 13.85
N LEU A 80 -25.75 -8.73 13.30
CA LEU A 80 -24.44 -9.37 13.23
C LEU A 80 -23.53 -8.86 14.34
N SER A 81 -22.55 -9.66 14.71
CA SER A 81 -21.56 -9.31 15.73
C SER A 81 -20.19 -9.88 15.44
N GLN A 82 -19.17 -9.27 16.04
CA GLN A 82 -17.80 -9.79 16.04
C GLN A 82 -17.16 -9.46 17.40
N PRO A 83 -16.99 -10.45 18.29
CA PRO A 83 -16.46 -10.17 19.63
C PRO A 83 -14.98 -9.77 19.62
N LEU A 84 -14.18 -10.28 18.69
CA LEU A 84 -12.73 -10.02 18.62
C LEU A 84 -12.46 -8.68 17.95
N LEU A 85 -11.82 -7.75 18.67
CA LEU A 85 -11.58 -6.39 18.19
C LEU A 85 -10.73 -6.37 16.91
N GLU A 86 -9.71 -7.23 16.87
CA GLU A 86 -8.76 -7.36 15.77
C GLU A 86 -9.36 -7.99 14.50
N ALA A 87 -10.58 -8.53 14.55
CA ALA A 87 -11.28 -9.13 13.42
C ALA A 87 -12.54 -8.34 13.04
N ARG A 88 -12.69 -7.10 13.56
CA ARG A 88 -13.79 -6.21 13.23
C ARG A 88 -13.37 -5.29 12.08
N PRO A 89 -14.21 -5.14 11.04
CA PRO A 89 -13.97 -4.11 10.06
C PRO A 89 -14.04 -2.72 10.71
N ARG A 90 -13.44 -1.72 10.07
CA ARG A 90 -13.43 -0.34 10.58
C ARG A 90 -14.62 0.45 10.08
N PHE A 91 -15.27 1.21 10.96
CA PHE A 91 -16.33 2.13 10.55
C PHE A 91 -15.75 3.42 9.96
N ARG A 92 -16.29 3.81 8.80
CA ARG A 92 -15.97 5.06 8.12
C ARG A 92 -17.25 5.84 7.86
N GLN A 93 -17.19 7.12 8.14
CA GLN A 93 -18.23 8.07 7.78
C GLN A 93 -17.61 9.28 7.12
N GLU A 94 -18.13 9.60 5.95
CA GLU A 94 -17.63 10.60 5.04
C GLU A 94 -18.79 11.46 4.57
N PHE A 95 -18.51 12.58 3.89
CA PHE A 95 -19.56 13.49 3.41
C PHE A 95 -20.59 12.78 2.51
N ASN A 96 -20.16 11.76 1.76
CA ASN A 96 -20.98 11.06 0.76
C ASN A 96 -21.56 9.73 1.23
N GLY A 97 -21.33 9.31 2.47
CA GLY A 97 -21.85 8.04 2.96
C GLY A 97 -21.13 7.50 4.19
N ALA A 98 -21.64 6.39 4.72
CA ALA A 98 -20.97 5.61 5.75
C ALA A 98 -20.82 4.16 5.28
N PHE A 99 -19.71 3.54 5.64
CA PHE A 99 -19.34 2.20 5.20
C PHE A 99 -18.38 1.52 6.18
N LEU A 100 -18.21 0.22 6.03
CA LEU A 100 -17.25 -0.61 6.74
C LEU A 100 -16.07 -0.93 5.81
N SER A 101 -14.84 -0.75 6.27
CA SER A 101 -13.63 -1.20 5.59
C SER A 101 -13.15 -2.52 6.16
N PHE A 102 -13.04 -3.53 5.31
CA PHE A 102 -12.50 -4.85 5.62
C PHE A 102 -11.06 -4.97 5.11
N ASP A 103 -10.17 -5.49 5.94
CA ASP A 103 -8.73 -5.52 5.68
C ASP A 103 -8.26 -6.67 4.77
N GLY A 104 -9.11 -7.68 4.55
CA GLY A 104 -8.78 -8.86 3.78
C GLY A 104 -7.97 -9.93 4.53
N THR A 105 -7.79 -9.80 5.83
CA THR A 105 -7.00 -10.74 6.64
C THR A 105 -7.88 -11.60 7.53
N ASN A 106 -8.76 -10.97 8.29
CA ASN A 106 -9.58 -11.65 9.30
C ASN A 106 -10.90 -10.92 9.59
N ASP A 107 -11.16 -9.77 8.97
CA ASP A 107 -12.38 -9.00 9.24
C ASP A 107 -13.65 -9.71 8.77
N PHE A 108 -14.60 -9.93 9.69
CA PHE A 108 -15.96 -10.36 9.37
C PHE A 108 -16.94 -10.03 10.51
N LEU A 109 -18.25 -9.97 10.21
CA LEU A 109 -19.31 -10.02 11.23
C LEU A 109 -20.23 -11.21 11.00
N GLY A 110 -20.63 -11.88 12.08
CA GLY A 110 -21.42 -13.11 12.02
C GLY A 110 -22.67 -13.09 12.89
N ALA A 111 -23.64 -13.93 12.52
CA ALA A 111 -24.79 -14.30 13.34
C ALA A 111 -25.07 -15.80 13.20
N ALA A 112 -25.58 -16.40 14.27
CA ALA A 112 -25.94 -17.82 14.30
C ALA A 112 -27.33 -18.00 14.93
N GLY A 113 -27.94 -19.17 14.72
CA GLY A 113 -29.26 -19.50 15.27
C GLY A 113 -30.42 -18.77 14.58
N LEU A 114 -30.23 -18.29 13.35
CA LEU A 114 -31.24 -17.55 12.59
C LEU A 114 -32.38 -18.46 12.06
N ASN A 115 -32.14 -19.77 11.95
CA ASN A 115 -33.10 -20.83 11.64
C ASN A 115 -34.06 -20.51 10.47
N THR A 116 -33.56 -19.85 9.43
CA THR A 116 -34.37 -19.40 8.30
C THR A 116 -34.16 -20.30 7.09
N SER A 117 -35.25 -20.64 6.40
CA SER A 117 -35.22 -21.48 5.20
C SER A 117 -35.73 -20.71 3.99
N LEU A 118 -34.95 -20.70 2.91
CA LEU A 118 -35.19 -19.90 1.71
C LEU A 118 -35.18 -20.82 0.49
N THR A 119 -36.22 -20.76 -0.34
CA THR A 119 -36.24 -21.47 -1.63
C THR A 119 -35.60 -20.63 -2.75
N ASN A 120 -35.72 -19.31 -2.62
CA ASN A 120 -35.18 -18.32 -3.54
C ASN A 120 -34.64 -17.12 -2.76
N VAL A 121 -33.71 -16.38 -3.36
CA VAL A 121 -33.13 -15.16 -2.79
C VAL A 121 -32.90 -14.11 -3.87
N THR A 122 -33.04 -12.83 -3.50
CA THR A 122 -32.42 -11.71 -4.22
C THR A 122 -31.55 -10.95 -3.24
N VAL A 123 -30.25 -10.78 -3.55
CA VAL A 123 -29.30 -10.01 -2.73
C VAL A 123 -28.92 -8.76 -3.49
N PHE A 124 -28.87 -7.62 -2.79
CA PHE A 124 -28.19 -6.41 -3.23
C PHE A 124 -27.06 -6.12 -2.26
N VAL A 125 -25.88 -5.77 -2.79
CA VAL A 125 -24.73 -5.38 -2.00
C VAL A 125 -24.10 -4.14 -2.64
N VAL A 126 -23.96 -3.07 -1.85
CA VAL A 126 -23.20 -1.88 -2.25
C VAL A 126 -21.81 -2.00 -1.65
N ALA A 127 -20.81 -2.23 -2.50
CA ALA A 127 -19.43 -2.49 -2.07
C ALA A 127 -18.39 -2.01 -3.09
N ALA A 128 -17.16 -1.80 -2.60
CA ALA A 128 -15.99 -1.49 -3.41
C ALA A 128 -14.85 -2.46 -3.08
N PRO A 129 -14.74 -3.62 -3.77
CA PRO A 129 -13.66 -4.56 -3.54
C PRO A 129 -12.31 -3.95 -3.96
N GLN A 130 -11.30 -4.12 -3.12
CA GLN A 130 -9.93 -3.64 -3.34
C GLN A 130 -8.96 -4.79 -3.70
N GLN A 131 -9.29 -6.01 -3.30
CA GLN A 131 -8.60 -7.23 -3.72
C GLN A 131 -9.62 -8.32 -4.05
N VAL A 132 -9.29 -9.17 -5.02
CA VAL A 132 -10.13 -10.29 -5.48
C VAL A 132 -9.29 -11.57 -5.59
N GLY A 133 -9.95 -12.69 -5.92
CA GLY A 133 -9.32 -14.00 -5.93
C GLY A 133 -9.34 -14.66 -4.55
N GLY A 134 -8.86 -15.90 -4.48
CA GLY A 134 -8.82 -16.69 -3.25
C GLY A 134 -10.18 -16.84 -2.58
N TYR A 135 -11.29 -16.76 -3.32
CA TYR A 135 -12.67 -16.80 -2.85
C TYR A 135 -13.06 -15.72 -1.82
N ARG A 136 -12.38 -14.56 -1.83
CA ARG A 136 -12.76 -13.41 -1.00
C ARG A 136 -14.23 -13.07 -1.23
N ALA A 137 -15.01 -12.90 -0.16
CA ALA A 137 -16.47 -12.87 -0.27
C ALA A 137 -17.16 -11.64 0.32
N LEU A 138 -18.23 -11.21 -0.35
CA LEU A 138 -19.15 -10.20 0.18
C LEU A 138 -19.96 -10.77 1.34
N LEU A 139 -20.46 -12.00 1.19
CA LEU A 139 -21.22 -12.70 2.23
C LEU A 139 -21.25 -14.21 2.01
N SER A 140 -21.62 -14.92 3.08
CA SER A 140 -22.11 -16.29 3.02
C SER A 140 -23.20 -16.54 4.06
N PHE A 141 -24.05 -17.52 3.80
CA PHE A 141 -24.92 -18.13 4.80
C PHE A 141 -25.07 -19.63 4.56
N ASN A 142 -25.32 -20.37 5.63
CA ASN A 142 -25.29 -21.83 5.60
C ASN A 142 -26.20 -22.46 6.67
N LEU A 143 -26.45 -23.76 6.50
CA LEU A 143 -26.96 -24.61 7.57
C LEU A 143 -25.89 -24.75 8.64
N ALA A 144 -26.28 -24.72 9.91
CA ALA A 144 -25.35 -24.78 11.03
C ALA A 144 -24.36 -25.96 10.88
N GLY A 145 -23.07 -25.66 10.90
CA GLY A 145 -22.00 -26.66 10.78
C GLY A 145 -21.86 -27.33 9.41
N ARG A 146 -22.40 -26.74 8.34
CA ARG A 146 -22.27 -27.20 6.95
C ARG A 146 -21.69 -26.10 6.06
N ASN A 147 -21.10 -26.50 4.93
CA ASN A 147 -20.50 -25.57 3.98
C ASN A 147 -21.55 -24.68 3.30
N ASP A 148 -21.21 -23.41 3.10
CA ASP A 148 -22.02 -22.41 2.38
C ASP A 148 -22.46 -22.91 0.99
N TYR A 149 -21.53 -23.43 0.19
CA TYR A 149 -21.73 -23.79 -1.21
C TYR A 149 -22.59 -25.04 -1.42
N THR A 150 -22.98 -25.76 -0.36
CA THR A 150 -23.88 -26.92 -0.45
C THR A 150 -25.20 -26.73 0.29
N SER A 151 -25.21 -25.95 1.37
CA SER A 151 -26.35 -25.85 2.29
C SER A 151 -27.01 -24.48 2.33
N GLY A 152 -26.37 -23.45 1.77
CA GLY A 152 -26.91 -22.10 1.70
C GLY A 152 -26.44 -21.40 0.44
N LEU A 153 -25.73 -20.28 0.61
CA LEU A 153 -25.28 -19.39 -0.47
C LEU A 153 -23.95 -18.72 -0.08
N ASN A 154 -23.03 -18.59 -1.03
CA ASN A 154 -21.95 -17.60 -0.97
C ASN A 154 -22.02 -16.65 -2.17
N PHE A 155 -21.43 -15.47 -1.99
CA PHE A 155 -21.27 -14.46 -3.03
C PHE A 155 -19.85 -13.90 -2.96
N ASP A 156 -18.98 -14.33 -3.87
CA ASP A 156 -17.53 -14.16 -3.78
C ASP A 156 -16.87 -13.74 -5.10
N PHE A 157 -15.54 -13.54 -5.08
CA PHE A 157 -14.76 -13.08 -6.23
C PHE A 157 -13.94 -14.17 -6.92
N GLY A 158 -14.31 -15.45 -6.75
CA GLY A 158 -13.67 -16.60 -7.39
C GLY A 158 -12.24 -16.88 -6.90
N SER A 159 -11.60 -17.92 -7.45
CA SER A 159 -10.28 -18.37 -6.99
C SER A 159 -9.13 -17.53 -7.54
N ALA A 160 -9.22 -17.09 -8.79
CA ALA A 160 -8.10 -16.46 -9.48
C ALA A 160 -7.89 -15.01 -9.01
N PRO A 161 -6.68 -14.63 -8.56
CA PRO A 161 -6.36 -13.24 -8.28
C PRO A 161 -6.30 -12.44 -9.59
N ASP A 162 -6.64 -11.14 -9.51
CA ASP A 162 -6.60 -10.22 -10.64
C ASP A 162 -6.39 -8.78 -10.13
N THR A 163 -5.80 -7.91 -10.95
CA THR A 163 -5.63 -6.48 -10.67
C THR A 163 -6.88 -5.66 -10.97
N ARG A 164 -7.89 -6.28 -11.60
CA ARG A 164 -9.22 -5.75 -11.87
C ARG A 164 -10.28 -6.65 -11.24
N LEU A 165 -11.48 -6.12 -11.04
CA LEU A 165 -12.63 -6.96 -10.73
C LEU A 165 -13.03 -7.71 -12.00
N ALA A 166 -12.43 -8.88 -12.22
CA ALA A 166 -12.65 -9.71 -13.41
C ALA A 166 -13.58 -10.89 -13.16
N ARG A 167 -13.80 -11.24 -11.88
CA ARG A 167 -14.60 -12.37 -11.47
C ARG A 167 -15.58 -12.01 -10.36
N VAL A 168 -16.80 -12.50 -10.53
CA VAL A 168 -17.83 -12.54 -9.48
C VAL A 168 -18.45 -13.92 -9.57
N ASN A 169 -18.48 -14.64 -8.47
CA ASN A 169 -18.95 -16.01 -8.38
C ASN A 169 -20.02 -16.13 -7.29
N ALA A 170 -20.91 -17.10 -7.47
CA ALA A 170 -21.85 -17.50 -6.46
C ALA A 170 -22.06 -19.00 -6.55
N GLU A 171 -22.09 -19.64 -5.38
CA GLU A 171 -22.41 -21.05 -5.22
C GLU A 171 -23.43 -21.22 -4.09
N GLY A 172 -24.14 -22.34 -4.11
CA GLY A 172 -25.12 -22.65 -3.08
C GLY A 172 -25.90 -23.91 -3.37
N THR A 173 -26.92 -24.17 -2.56
CA THR A 173 -27.76 -25.36 -2.71
C THR A 173 -28.37 -25.41 -4.11
N GLY A 174 -27.99 -26.44 -4.87
CA GLY A 174 -28.46 -26.69 -6.24
C GLY A 174 -27.58 -26.10 -7.35
N PHE A 175 -26.43 -25.47 -7.06
CA PHE A 175 -25.54 -24.87 -8.05
C PHE A 175 -24.08 -24.69 -7.58
N SER A 176 -23.46 -25.73 -7.03
CA SER A 176 -22.05 -25.68 -6.59
C SER A 176 -21.04 -25.62 -7.75
N GLY A 177 -19.78 -25.32 -7.41
CA GLY A 177 -18.66 -25.21 -8.34
C GLY A 177 -18.51 -23.78 -8.85
N GLU A 178 -17.29 -23.25 -8.80
CA GLU A 178 -16.98 -21.89 -9.26
C GLU A 178 -17.45 -21.65 -10.69
N ALA A 179 -18.17 -20.55 -10.90
CA ALA A 179 -18.54 -20.04 -12.20
C ALA A 179 -18.44 -18.51 -12.20
N ASN A 180 -17.67 -17.95 -13.13
CA ASN A 180 -17.62 -16.50 -13.28
C ASN A 180 -18.91 -15.99 -13.92
N LEU A 181 -19.65 -15.18 -13.17
CA LEU A 181 -20.86 -14.51 -13.62
C LEU A 181 -20.59 -13.09 -14.13
N LEU A 182 -19.40 -12.52 -13.93
CA LEU A 182 -19.06 -11.20 -14.46
C LEU A 182 -18.58 -11.31 -15.91
N THR A 183 -19.25 -10.60 -16.83
CA THR A 183 -18.94 -10.69 -18.27
C THR A 183 -17.91 -9.68 -18.74
N THR A 184 -17.76 -8.57 -18.02
CA THR A 184 -16.81 -7.51 -18.36
C THR A 184 -16.01 -7.10 -17.13
N PRO A 185 -14.67 -7.23 -17.16
CA PRO A 185 -13.83 -6.77 -16.06
C PRO A 185 -14.02 -5.29 -15.76
N GLN A 186 -14.08 -4.94 -14.48
CA GLN A 186 -14.24 -3.58 -13.99
C GLN A 186 -12.96 -3.10 -13.28
N PRO A 187 -12.74 -1.78 -13.20
CA PRO A 187 -11.71 -1.23 -12.33
C PRO A 187 -11.86 -1.72 -10.88
N MET A 188 -10.73 -2.00 -10.22
CA MET A 188 -10.72 -2.30 -8.79
C MET A 188 -11.01 -1.04 -7.96
N ALA A 189 -11.40 -1.21 -6.70
CA ALA A 189 -11.66 -0.14 -5.74
C ALA A 189 -12.74 0.88 -6.17
N ARG A 190 -13.62 0.47 -7.09
CA ARG A 190 -14.80 1.23 -7.49
C ARG A 190 -16.03 0.69 -6.75
N TRP A 191 -16.90 1.59 -6.32
CA TRP A 191 -18.21 1.24 -5.78
C TRP A 191 -19.12 0.69 -6.87
N HIS A 192 -19.74 -0.45 -6.55
CA HIS A 192 -20.73 -1.09 -7.40
C HIS A 192 -21.93 -1.53 -6.58
N VAL A 193 -23.08 -1.62 -7.25
CA VAL A 193 -24.24 -2.37 -6.77
C VAL A 193 -24.19 -3.77 -7.37
N PHE A 194 -23.85 -4.75 -6.55
CA PHE A 194 -23.90 -6.16 -6.90
C PHE A 194 -25.29 -6.71 -6.60
N THR A 195 -26.00 -7.16 -7.63
CA THR A 195 -27.32 -7.77 -7.46
C THR A 195 -27.29 -9.22 -7.89
N LEU A 196 -27.52 -10.15 -6.95
CA LEU A 196 -27.58 -11.58 -7.21
C LEU A 196 -29.02 -12.07 -7.05
N VAL A 197 -29.60 -12.56 -8.15
CA VAL A 197 -30.88 -13.27 -8.14
C VAL A 197 -30.61 -14.77 -8.10
N VAL A 198 -31.22 -15.48 -7.15
CA VAL A 198 -31.10 -16.94 -6.97
C VAL A 198 -32.51 -17.55 -6.94
N GLY A 199 -33.01 -17.91 -8.12
CA GLY A 199 -34.21 -18.70 -8.38
C GLY A 199 -33.89 -20.15 -8.77
N ALA A 200 -34.91 -20.97 -8.98
CA ALA A 200 -34.74 -22.33 -9.51
C ALA A 200 -34.93 -22.37 -11.04
N GLY A 201 -34.27 -23.33 -11.70
CA GLY A 201 -34.40 -23.61 -13.13
C GLY A 201 -33.26 -23.04 -14.00
N PRO A 202 -33.40 -23.15 -15.34
CA PRO A 202 -32.46 -22.59 -16.30
C PRO A 202 -32.32 -21.07 -16.14
N GLY A 203 -31.08 -20.59 -16.02
CA GLY A 203 -30.81 -19.18 -15.72
C GLY A 203 -31.39 -18.72 -14.36
N GLY A 204 -31.63 -19.65 -13.44
CA GLY A 204 -32.15 -19.35 -12.10
C GLY A 204 -31.21 -18.45 -11.30
N VAL A 205 -29.90 -18.53 -11.53
CA VAL A 205 -28.91 -17.64 -10.90
C VAL A 205 -28.48 -16.58 -11.90
N LYS A 206 -28.61 -15.30 -11.53
CA LYS A 206 -28.29 -14.15 -12.39
C LYS A 206 -27.54 -13.08 -11.61
N LEU A 207 -26.45 -12.58 -12.18
CA LEU A 207 -25.76 -11.40 -11.67
C LEU A 207 -26.23 -10.18 -12.46
N PHE A 208 -26.44 -9.08 -11.75
CA PHE A 208 -26.44 -7.73 -12.31
C PHE A 208 -25.37 -6.91 -11.60
N LEU A 209 -24.72 -6.03 -12.34
CA LEU A 209 -23.78 -5.07 -11.80
C LEU A 209 -24.25 -3.67 -12.21
N ASP A 210 -24.49 -2.80 -11.24
CA ASP A 210 -25.02 -1.44 -11.45
C ASP A 210 -26.31 -1.46 -12.30
N GLY A 211 -27.19 -2.39 -11.98
CA GLY A 211 -28.44 -2.64 -12.71
C GLY A 211 -28.30 -3.32 -14.07
N GLN A 212 -27.08 -3.49 -14.60
CA GLN A 212 -26.83 -4.10 -15.90
C GLN A 212 -26.70 -5.63 -15.80
N PRO A 213 -27.41 -6.39 -16.63
CA PRO A 213 -27.35 -7.86 -16.61
C PRO A 213 -25.95 -8.37 -16.99
N GLN A 214 -25.49 -9.37 -16.26
CA GLN A 214 -24.22 -10.06 -16.50
C GLN A 214 -24.51 -11.54 -16.86
N GLY A 215 -23.67 -12.46 -16.39
CA GLY A 215 -23.80 -13.89 -16.60
C GLY A 215 -24.93 -14.52 -15.78
N THR A 216 -25.32 -15.71 -16.23
CA THR A 216 -26.35 -16.54 -15.59
C THR A 216 -25.89 -17.98 -15.51
N ARG A 217 -26.43 -18.75 -14.56
CA ARG A 217 -26.27 -20.20 -14.50
C ARG A 217 -27.55 -20.89 -14.02
N GLU A 218 -27.64 -22.18 -14.34
CA GLU A 218 -28.75 -23.00 -13.87
C GLU A 218 -28.64 -23.31 -12.38
N ARG A 219 -29.79 -23.50 -11.74
CA ARG A 219 -29.87 -23.97 -10.36
C ARG A 219 -30.97 -25.02 -10.22
N ALA A 220 -30.62 -26.18 -9.67
CA ALA A 220 -31.61 -27.16 -9.24
C ALA A 220 -32.41 -26.64 -8.05
N ALA A 221 -33.70 -26.97 -7.99
CA ALA A 221 -34.54 -26.60 -6.85
C ALA A 221 -34.00 -27.23 -5.56
N GLY A 222 -34.02 -26.46 -4.48
CA GLY A 222 -33.52 -26.89 -3.19
C GLY A 222 -33.74 -25.84 -2.12
N LEU A 223 -33.56 -26.25 -0.86
CA LEU A 223 -33.72 -25.38 0.29
C LEU A 223 -32.36 -24.82 0.70
N MET A 224 -32.19 -23.51 0.63
CA MET A 224 -31.05 -22.81 1.20
C MET A 224 -31.33 -22.49 2.67
N ARG A 225 -30.35 -22.74 3.54
CA ARG A 225 -30.45 -22.52 4.99
C ARG A 225 -29.64 -21.32 5.40
N LEU A 226 -30.30 -20.40 6.09
CA LEU A 226 -29.76 -19.23 6.76
C LEU A 226 -29.86 -19.49 8.26
N ASP A 227 -29.02 -20.39 8.76
CA ASP A 227 -28.88 -20.65 10.19
C ASP A 227 -27.70 -19.85 10.74
N GLU A 228 -26.62 -19.79 9.97
CA GLU A 228 -25.43 -18.97 10.19
C GLU A 228 -25.29 -17.97 9.03
N PHE A 229 -24.98 -16.72 9.33
CA PHE A 229 -24.74 -15.65 8.37
C PHE A 229 -23.38 -15.02 8.63
N THR A 230 -22.61 -14.80 7.58
CA THR A 230 -21.28 -14.20 7.63
C THR A 230 -21.21 -13.06 6.61
N LEU A 231 -20.98 -11.83 7.07
CA LEU A 231 -20.68 -10.68 6.24
C LEU A 231 -19.16 -10.55 6.08
N GLY A 232 -18.68 -10.36 4.85
CA GLY A 232 -17.27 -10.12 4.55
C GLY A 232 -16.39 -11.37 4.53
N ALA A 233 -16.96 -12.58 4.51
CA ALA A 233 -16.20 -13.82 4.38
C ALA A 233 -17.07 -14.99 3.91
N ARG A 234 -16.42 -16.08 3.47
CA ARG A 234 -17.04 -17.38 3.24
C ARG A 234 -17.10 -18.21 4.52
N HIS A 235 -17.95 -19.25 4.52
CA HIS A 235 -18.06 -20.19 5.63
C HIS A 235 -18.06 -21.64 5.12
N TYR A 236 -16.88 -22.26 5.13
CA TYR A 236 -16.74 -23.65 4.68
C TYR A 236 -15.48 -24.31 5.27
N SER A 237 -15.34 -25.60 5.03
CA SER A 237 -14.10 -26.35 5.15
C SER A 237 -14.06 -27.46 4.10
N ASN A 238 -12.93 -27.57 3.41
CA ASN A 238 -12.62 -28.68 2.48
C ASN A 238 -11.60 -29.66 3.08
N THR A 239 -11.26 -29.49 4.35
CA THR A 239 -10.43 -30.38 5.16
C THR A 239 -11.32 -31.12 6.17
N PRO A 240 -10.78 -32.03 7.00
CA PRO A 240 -11.54 -32.64 8.09
C PRO A 240 -12.02 -31.64 9.17
N ASP A 241 -11.53 -30.41 9.17
CA ASP A 241 -11.93 -29.37 10.10
C ASP A 241 -13.40 -28.98 9.90
N ARG A 242 -14.04 -28.49 10.96
CA ARG A 242 -15.40 -27.96 10.84
C ARG A 242 -15.41 -26.70 9.97
N PRO A 243 -16.51 -26.43 9.24
CA PRO A 243 -16.68 -25.17 8.53
C PRO A 243 -16.45 -23.97 9.45
N HIS A 244 -15.75 -22.96 8.94
CA HIS A 244 -15.40 -21.74 9.65
C HIS A 244 -15.29 -20.57 8.68
N ALA A 245 -15.29 -19.34 9.22
CA ALA A 245 -15.11 -18.13 8.44
C ALA A 245 -13.69 -18.09 7.84
N GLN A 246 -13.60 -17.88 6.53
CA GLN A 246 -12.33 -17.73 5.81
C GLN A 246 -12.55 -16.97 4.49
N ASN A 247 -11.45 -16.61 3.81
CA ASN A 247 -11.48 -15.86 2.56
C ASN A 247 -12.18 -14.50 2.74
N PHE A 248 -11.55 -13.68 3.56
CA PHE A 248 -12.09 -12.39 4.03
C PHE A 248 -12.09 -11.35 2.92
N LEU A 249 -13.12 -10.51 2.89
CA LEU A 249 -13.24 -9.36 2.00
C LEU A 249 -12.07 -8.41 2.23
N ALA A 250 -11.44 -7.94 1.16
CA ALA A 250 -10.59 -6.76 1.20
C ALA A 250 -11.29 -5.66 0.41
N GLY A 251 -11.84 -4.66 1.10
CA GLY A 251 -12.61 -3.59 0.48
C GLY A 251 -13.69 -3.00 1.37
N ASP A 252 -14.48 -2.10 0.78
CA ASP A 252 -15.48 -1.32 1.50
C ASP A 252 -16.91 -1.85 1.25
N PHE A 253 -17.79 -1.69 2.25
CA PHE A 253 -19.18 -2.16 2.25
C PHE A 253 -20.12 -1.09 2.84
N ALA A 254 -21.18 -0.71 2.13
CA ALA A 254 -22.10 0.34 2.57
C ALA A 254 -23.49 -0.16 2.95
N GLU A 255 -24.08 -1.04 2.15
CA GLU A 255 -25.43 -1.55 2.41
C GLU A 255 -25.66 -2.93 1.80
N MET A 256 -26.49 -3.73 2.47
CA MET A 256 -26.98 -5.01 1.98
C MET A 256 -28.47 -5.17 2.22
N LEU A 257 -29.15 -5.70 1.21
CA LEU A 257 -30.54 -6.11 1.27
C LEU A 257 -30.63 -7.57 0.82
N VAL A 258 -31.23 -8.43 1.63
CA VAL A 258 -31.53 -9.82 1.27
C VAL A 258 -33.03 -10.00 1.26
N PHE A 259 -33.60 -10.42 0.14
CA PHE A 259 -34.99 -10.78 0.00
C PHE A 259 -35.14 -12.30 -0.11
N GLY A 260 -36.09 -12.89 0.62
CA GLY A 260 -36.38 -14.32 0.59
C GLY A 260 -37.21 -14.78 -0.61
N ARG A 261 -37.08 -14.07 -1.73
CA ARG A 261 -37.83 -14.27 -2.98
C ARG A 261 -37.02 -13.76 -4.17
N VAL A 262 -37.36 -14.24 -5.36
CA VAL A 262 -36.99 -13.55 -6.60
C VAL A 262 -37.83 -12.28 -6.68
N LEU A 263 -37.19 -11.12 -6.70
CA LEU A 263 -37.91 -9.87 -6.90
C LEU A 263 -38.43 -9.78 -8.35
N PRO A 264 -39.70 -9.40 -8.55
CA PRO A 264 -40.17 -8.92 -9.84
C PRO A 264 -39.30 -7.77 -10.34
N GLU A 265 -39.24 -7.58 -11.66
CA GLU A 265 -38.42 -6.55 -12.29
C GLU A 265 -38.72 -5.14 -11.75
N GLY A 266 -40.01 -4.80 -11.54
CA GLY A 266 -40.41 -3.51 -10.98
C GLY A 266 -39.89 -3.28 -9.56
N ASP A 267 -39.97 -4.30 -8.70
CA ASP A 267 -39.45 -4.23 -7.33
C ASP A 267 -37.91 -4.12 -7.35
N ARG A 268 -37.24 -4.93 -8.18
CA ARG A 268 -35.78 -4.88 -8.34
C ARG A 268 -35.32 -3.52 -8.82
N ALA A 269 -35.94 -2.97 -9.85
CA ALA A 269 -35.62 -1.64 -10.39
C ALA A 269 -35.91 -0.52 -9.37
N ALA A 270 -36.89 -0.69 -8.48
CA ALA A 270 -37.14 0.24 -7.39
C ALA A 270 -36.00 0.22 -6.34
N VAL A 271 -35.48 -0.98 -6.01
CA VAL A 271 -34.31 -1.11 -5.13
C VAL A 271 -33.05 -0.55 -5.80
N ASP A 272 -32.81 -0.87 -7.08
CA ASP A 272 -31.68 -0.33 -7.84
C ASP A 272 -31.71 1.21 -7.84
N ARG A 273 -32.88 1.83 -8.07
CA ARG A 273 -33.05 3.28 -8.02
C ARG A 273 -32.81 3.84 -6.62
N TYR A 274 -33.32 3.20 -5.58
CA TYR A 274 -33.08 3.62 -4.19
C TYR A 274 -31.57 3.63 -3.87
N LEU A 275 -30.84 2.58 -4.25
CA LEU A 275 -29.40 2.48 -4.03
C LEU A 275 -28.61 3.48 -4.88
N ASP A 276 -29.00 3.69 -6.14
CA ASP A 276 -28.38 4.71 -7.01
C ASP A 276 -28.64 6.14 -6.49
N GLU A 277 -29.86 6.47 -6.06
CA GLU A 277 -30.17 7.78 -5.46
C GLU A 277 -29.43 8.00 -4.14
N LYS A 278 -29.29 6.95 -3.33
CA LYS A 278 -28.63 7.03 -2.02
C LYS A 278 -27.11 7.10 -2.12
N TYR A 279 -26.52 6.31 -3.01
CA TYR A 279 -25.08 6.17 -3.16
C TYR A 279 -24.53 6.75 -4.46
N GLY A 280 -25.32 7.52 -5.20
CA GLY A 280 -24.93 8.06 -6.51
C GLY A 280 -23.62 8.85 -6.48
N ALA A 281 -23.29 9.50 -5.35
CA ALA A 281 -21.99 10.12 -5.15
C ALA A 281 -20.84 9.09 -5.18
N LEU A 282 -20.97 7.99 -4.42
CA LEU A 282 -20.01 6.89 -4.39
C LEU A 282 -19.94 6.12 -5.72
N LEU A 283 -21.09 5.86 -6.37
CA LEU A 283 -21.22 5.04 -7.58
C LEU A 283 -20.77 5.78 -8.86
N ASN A 284 -21.13 7.06 -8.98
CA ASN A 284 -20.97 7.86 -10.20
C ASN A 284 -19.80 8.85 -10.13
N GLY A 285 -19.00 8.82 -9.06
CA GLY A 285 -17.74 9.58 -8.99
C GLY A 285 -17.91 11.08 -8.77
N LEU A 286 -19.07 11.55 -8.32
CA LEU A 286 -19.13 12.81 -7.58
C LEU A 286 -18.49 12.53 -6.23
N THR A 287 -17.17 12.71 -6.21
CA THR A 287 -16.24 12.29 -5.16
C THR A 287 -16.20 10.77 -4.98
N ALA A 288 -15.11 10.16 -5.47
CA ALA A 288 -14.54 9.02 -4.78
C ALA A 288 -14.63 9.30 -3.27
N ALA A 289 -15.07 8.32 -2.49
CA ALA A 289 -14.99 8.33 -1.02
C ALA A 289 -13.82 9.22 -0.62
N PRO A 290 -14.01 10.32 0.17
CA PRO A 290 -12.86 11.06 0.59
C PRO A 290 -11.81 10.08 1.08
N PRO A 291 -10.55 10.41 0.81
CA PRO A 291 -9.44 9.77 1.45
C PRO A 291 -9.80 9.18 2.81
N ARG A 292 -9.18 8.06 3.16
CA ARG A 292 -8.90 7.90 4.59
C ARG A 292 -8.37 9.23 5.10
N GLU A 293 -8.68 9.69 6.31
CA GLU A 293 -8.03 10.91 6.77
C GLU A 293 -6.50 10.66 6.67
N GLY A 294 -5.86 11.15 5.58
CA GLY A 294 -4.58 10.66 5.05
C GLY A 294 -4.44 10.05 3.62
N GLU A 295 -5.45 9.58 2.87
CA GLU A 295 -5.29 8.86 1.56
C GLU A 295 -5.89 9.59 0.32
N LEU A 296 -5.19 10.53 -0.30
CA LEU A 296 -5.61 11.21 -1.54
C LEU A 296 -6.03 10.21 -2.65
N PRO A 297 -7.24 10.28 -3.27
CA PRO A 297 -7.58 9.42 -4.39
C PRO A 297 -6.61 9.67 -5.54
N PHE A 298 -6.02 8.59 -6.07
CA PHE A 298 -5.13 8.68 -7.22
C PHE A 298 -5.94 9.08 -8.46
N VAL A 299 -5.90 10.35 -8.81
CA VAL A 299 -6.44 10.87 -10.07
C VAL A 299 -5.33 10.79 -11.12
N THR A 300 -5.59 10.10 -12.22
CA THR A 300 -4.69 10.15 -13.39
C THR A 300 -4.70 11.57 -13.93
N VAL A 301 -3.60 12.30 -13.73
CA VAL A 301 -3.41 13.62 -14.31
C VAL A 301 -3.21 13.43 -15.82
N SER A 302 -4.06 14.04 -16.64
CA SER A 302 -4.05 13.86 -18.11
C SER A 302 -2.87 14.52 -18.81
N ASN A 303 -2.17 15.41 -18.11
CA ASN A 303 -0.91 16.03 -18.53
C ASN A 303 -0.14 16.45 -17.26
N PRO A 304 0.43 15.49 -16.51
CA PRO A 304 1.16 15.84 -15.30
C PRO A 304 2.35 16.71 -15.68
N PRO A 305 2.73 17.68 -14.84
CA PRO A 305 4.02 18.34 -15.02
C PRO A 305 5.13 17.27 -15.01
N PRO A 306 6.26 17.48 -15.71
CA PRO A 306 7.39 16.55 -15.68
C PRO A 306 7.82 16.15 -14.26
N VAL A 307 7.62 17.06 -13.30
CA VAL A 307 7.78 16.84 -11.86
C VAL A 307 6.59 17.44 -11.11
N GLN A 308 5.95 16.66 -10.24
CA GLN A 308 4.89 17.12 -9.35
C GLN A 308 5.38 17.12 -7.90
N ALA A 309 5.50 18.31 -7.29
CA ALA A 309 5.78 18.43 -5.87
C ALA A 309 4.50 18.14 -5.06
N HIS A 310 4.53 17.10 -4.22
CA HIS A 310 3.39 16.73 -3.36
C HIS A 310 3.43 17.39 -1.97
N PHE A 311 4.57 17.98 -1.59
CA PHE A 311 4.73 18.67 -0.31
C PHE A 311 4.33 20.16 -0.44
N PRO A 312 3.39 20.67 0.38
CA PRO A 312 3.00 22.08 0.32
C PRO A 312 4.18 23.03 0.50
N GLY A 313 4.16 24.16 -0.21
CA GLY A 313 5.21 25.19 -0.13
C GLY A 313 6.37 25.00 -1.11
N PHE A 314 6.38 23.92 -1.90
CA PHE A 314 7.37 23.69 -2.95
C PHE A 314 6.72 23.82 -4.34
N SER A 315 7.49 24.35 -5.30
CA SER A 315 7.16 24.32 -6.73
C SER A 315 8.33 23.77 -7.51
N ALA A 316 8.08 22.98 -8.55
CA ALA A 316 9.10 22.53 -9.49
C ALA A 316 8.99 23.32 -10.80
N ARG A 317 10.13 23.73 -11.34
CA ARG A 317 10.25 24.35 -12.67
C ARG A 317 11.40 23.66 -13.39
N GLU A 318 11.18 23.33 -14.64
CA GLU A 318 12.23 22.81 -15.51
C GLU A 318 13.17 23.97 -15.86
N LEU A 319 14.49 23.75 -15.75
CA LEU A 319 15.46 24.70 -16.25
C LEU A 319 15.39 24.70 -17.78
N PRO A 320 15.43 25.87 -18.46
CA PRO A 320 15.35 25.96 -19.92
C PRO A 320 16.66 25.53 -20.63
N VAL A 321 17.28 24.45 -20.16
CA VAL A 321 18.53 23.90 -20.67
C VAL A 321 18.42 22.38 -20.87
N GLU A 322 19.12 21.85 -21.86
CA GLU A 322 19.16 20.42 -22.14
C GLU A 322 20.56 19.86 -21.91
N LEU A 323 20.68 18.95 -20.94
CA LEU A 323 21.93 18.30 -20.58
C LEU A 323 21.74 16.79 -20.48
N ASN A 324 22.73 16.04 -20.95
CA ASN A 324 22.66 14.58 -20.92
C ASN A 324 23.11 14.02 -19.56
N ASN A 325 22.23 13.26 -18.92
CA ASN A 325 22.55 12.33 -17.82
C ASN A 325 23.32 12.98 -16.65
N ILE A 326 22.79 14.10 -16.13
CA ILE A 326 23.34 14.81 -14.97
C ILE A 326 23.09 14.02 -13.69
N ASN A 327 24.16 13.87 -12.88
CA ASN A 327 24.13 13.14 -11.62
C ASN A 327 24.26 14.05 -10.39
N ASN A 328 25.06 15.12 -10.48
CA ASN A 328 25.21 16.09 -9.39
C ASN A 328 24.98 17.51 -9.89
N VAL A 329 24.44 18.34 -8.99
CA VAL A 329 24.38 19.79 -9.16
C VAL A 329 24.88 20.44 -7.87
N ARG A 330 25.74 21.45 -7.98
CA ARG A 330 26.25 22.23 -6.83
C ARG A 330 26.24 23.72 -7.14
N CYS A 331 25.80 24.52 -6.18
CA CYS A 331 25.83 25.98 -6.32
C CYS A 331 27.17 26.54 -5.88
N ARG A 332 27.86 27.27 -6.76
CA ARG A 332 29.06 28.04 -6.44
C ARG A 332 28.69 29.30 -5.66
N ALA A 333 29.66 29.86 -4.95
CA ALA A 333 29.48 31.09 -4.16
C ALA A 333 29.10 32.32 -5.01
N ASP A 334 29.37 32.30 -6.32
CA ASP A 334 28.99 33.35 -7.27
C ASP A 334 27.60 33.15 -7.90
N GLY A 335 26.87 32.11 -7.50
CA GLY A 335 25.52 31.80 -7.98
C GLY A 335 25.48 30.88 -9.21
N LYS A 336 26.62 30.49 -9.80
CA LYS A 336 26.62 29.51 -10.90
C LYS A 336 26.34 28.10 -10.40
N LEU A 337 25.58 27.31 -11.17
CA LEU A 337 25.47 25.87 -10.92
C LEU A 337 26.55 25.10 -11.65
N VAL A 338 27.20 24.17 -10.95
CA VAL A 338 28.10 23.17 -11.51
C VAL A 338 27.32 21.87 -11.66
N ALA A 339 27.14 21.40 -12.88
CA ALA A 339 26.46 20.14 -13.20
C ALA A 339 27.45 19.07 -13.65
N VAL A 340 27.49 17.93 -12.96
CA VAL A 340 28.38 16.79 -13.27
C VAL A 340 27.57 15.68 -13.93
N GLY A 341 27.92 15.33 -15.16
CA GLY A 341 27.32 14.25 -15.93
C GLY A 341 27.93 12.89 -15.62
N TYR A 342 27.12 11.82 -15.69
CA TYR A 342 27.58 10.42 -15.58
C TYR A 342 28.60 10.03 -16.66
N ASP A 343 28.65 10.77 -17.77
CA ASP A 343 29.62 10.62 -18.86
C ASP A 343 30.99 11.26 -18.55
N GLY A 344 31.14 11.89 -17.38
CA GLY A 344 32.35 12.54 -16.91
C GLY A 344 32.51 14.00 -17.32
N ARG A 345 31.56 14.57 -18.07
CA ARG A 345 31.57 16.00 -18.41
C ARG A 345 31.05 16.84 -17.26
N ILE A 346 31.54 18.07 -17.17
CA ILE A 346 31.13 19.05 -16.16
C ILE A 346 30.76 20.35 -16.86
N TRP A 347 29.64 20.93 -16.44
CA TRP A 347 29.06 22.14 -17.04
C TRP A 347 28.90 23.22 -15.97
N LEU A 348 29.02 24.48 -16.38
CA LEU A 348 28.58 25.65 -15.64
C LEU A 348 27.28 26.15 -16.23
N LEU A 349 26.30 26.38 -15.36
CA LEU A 349 25.03 26.96 -15.73
C LEU A 349 24.91 28.35 -15.09
N SER A 350 24.29 29.28 -15.80
CA SER A 350 24.07 30.66 -15.35
C SER A 350 22.68 31.12 -15.76
N ASP A 351 22.08 31.96 -14.92
CA ASP A 351 20.86 32.72 -15.21
C ASP A 351 21.25 34.04 -15.87
N THR A 352 20.87 34.25 -17.14
CA THR A 352 21.22 35.44 -17.90
C THR A 352 20.16 36.54 -17.90
N ASP A 353 18.92 36.24 -17.49
CA ASP A 353 17.80 37.18 -17.51
C ASP A 353 17.30 37.58 -16.10
N GLY A 354 17.81 36.93 -15.05
CA GLY A 354 17.57 37.24 -13.65
C GLY A 354 16.25 36.69 -13.12
N ASP A 355 15.61 35.73 -13.80
CA ASP A 355 14.36 35.12 -13.36
C ASP A 355 14.51 34.03 -12.28
N GLY A 356 15.76 33.70 -11.93
CA GLY A 356 16.15 32.70 -10.96
C GLY A 356 16.27 31.28 -11.51
N LEU A 357 16.25 31.11 -12.84
CA LEU A 357 16.43 29.84 -13.54
C LEU A 357 17.64 29.93 -14.48
N GLU A 358 18.54 28.96 -14.40
CA GLU A 358 19.69 28.95 -15.28
C GLU A 358 19.29 28.61 -16.73
N ASP A 359 19.65 29.48 -17.66
CA ASP A 359 19.27 29.44 -19.08
C ASP A 359 20.47 29.30 -20.03
N LYS A 360 21.69 29.44 -19.52
CA LYS A 360 22.93 29.33 -20.28
C LYS A 360 23.78 28.18 -19.76
N VAL A 361 24.27 27.35 -20.68
CA VAL A 361 25.19 26.23 -20.41
C VAL A 361 26.56 26.52 -21.02
N GLU A 362 27.62 26.37 -20.23
CA GLU A 362 29.01 26.47 -20.67
C GLU A 362 29.81 25.24 -20.21
N PRO A 363 30.70 24.68 -21.05
CA PRO A 363 31.54 23.57 -20.63
C PRO A 363 32.59 24.02 -19.60
N PHE A 364 32.63 23.32 -18.46
CA PHE A 364 33.70 23.44 -17.46
C PHE A 364 34.80 22.41 -17.70
N TRP A 365 34.42 21.16 -17.99
CA TRP A 365 35.33 20.06 -18.26
C TRP A 365 34.73 19.08 -19.27
N GLU A 366 35.43 18.86 -20.37
CA GLU A 366 34.93 18.01 -21.46
C GLU A 366 35.73 16.72 -21.65
N LYS A 367 36.86 16.57 -20.94
CA LYS A 367 37.71 15.38 -21.07
C LYS A 367 37.03 14.20 -20.38
N GLN A 368 36.86 13.10 -21.10
CA GLN A 368 36.20 11.88 -20.59
C GLN A 368 37.15 11.01 -19.75
N THR A 369 37.72 11.59 -18.71
CA THR A 369 38.67 10.93 -17.80
C THR A 369 38.01 10.41 -16.52
N LEU A 370 36.77 10.82 -16.24
CA LEU A 370 35.96 10.40 -15.11
C LEU A 370 34.99 9.30 -15.53
N ARG A 371 34.98 8.18 -14.82
CA ARG A 371 34.12 7.04 -15.12
C ARG A 371 33.11 6.84 -14.00
N ALA A 372 31.82 6.92 -14.33
CA ALA A 372 30.72 6.83 -13.37
C ALA A 372 30.93 7.76 -12.14
N PRO A 373 31.04 9.08 -12.34
CA PRO A 373 31.13 10.03 -11.23
C PRO A 373 29.84 10.00 -10.40
N VAL A 374 29.96 9.80 -9.09
CA VAL A 374 28.81 9.65 -8.17
C VAL A 374 28.66 10.83 -7.22
N GLY A 375 29.73 11.23 -6.53
CA GLY A 375 29.69 12.36 -5.61
C GLY A 375 30.46 13.56 -6.14
N ALA A 376 29.95 14.76 -5.86
CA ALA A 376 30.62 16.02 -6.15
C ALA A 376 30.63 16.97 -4.94
N ALA A 377 31.77 17.63 -4.70
CA ALA A 377 31.89 18.72 -3.73
C ALA A 377 32.76 19.84 -4.30
N LEU A 378 32.32 21.09 -4.16
CA LEU A 378 33.06 22.23 -4.68
C LEU A 378 34.29 22.53 -3.83
N THR A 379 35.31 23.12 -4.44
CA THR A 379 36.40 23.74 -3.68
C THR A 379 35.86 24.92 -2.86
N PRO A 380 36.37 25.15 -1.64
CA PRO A 380 36.03 26.34 -0.85
C PRO A 380 36.36 27.63 -1.60
N LEU A 381 35.69 28.74 -1.26
CA LEU A 381 36.02 30.05 -1.80
C LEU A 381 37.49 30.40 -1.50
N GLY A 382 38.26 30.77 -2.53
CA GLY A 382 39.68 31.10 -2.38
C GLY A 382 40.58 29.87 -2.16
N TYR A 383 40.11 28.67 -2.49
CA TYR A 383 40.92 27.46 -2.39
C TYR A 383 42.24 27.59 -3.16
N ALA A 384 43.36 27.20 -2.52
CA ALA A 384 44.71 27.48 -3.01
C ALA A 384 45.03 26.89 -4.40
N ARG A 385 44.27 25.88 -4.85
CA ARG A 385 44.45 25.24 -6.16
C ARG A 385 43.54 25.81 -7.25
N GLY A 386 42.60 26.70 -6.92
CA GLY A 386 41.63 27.28 -7.85
C GLY A 386 40.19 26.83 -7.61
N ASN A 387 39.31 27.30 -8.49
CA ASN A 387 37.88 26.98 -8.46
C ASN A 387 37.67 25.61 -9.12
N GLY A 388 36.98 24.70 -8.44
CA GLY A 388 36.88 23.35 -8.96
C GLY A 388 35.89 22.48 -8.22
N VAL A 389 35.91 21.20 -8.57
CA VAL A 389 35.03 20.18 -8.04
C VAL A 389 35.83 18.91 -7.76
N PHE A 390 35.74 18.46 -6.51
CA PHE A 390 36.12 17.11 -6.12
C PHE A 390 35.06 16.14 -6.59
N VAL A 391 35.47 15.13 -7.36
CA VAL A 391 34.59 14.13 -7.94
C VAL A 391 35.03 12.75 -7.49
N ALA A 392 34.16 12.07 -6.76
CA ALA A 392 34.28 10.66 -6.46
C ALA A 392 33.80 9.87 -7.69
N ALA A 393 34.72 9.14 -8.31
CA ALA A 393 34.48 8.36 -9.52
C ALA A 393 35.07 6.95 -9.35
N LYS A 394 34.80 6.09 -10.32
CA LYS A 394 35.39 4.75 -10.32
C LYS A 394 36.92 4.85 -10.37
N GLU A 395 37.58 4.12 -9.46
CA GLU A 395 39.04 3.98 -9.25
C GLU A 395 39.78 5.20 -8.69
N LYS A 396 39.13 6.36 -8.57
CA LYS A 396 39.78 7.57 -8.05
C LYS A 396 38.83 8.59 -7.45
N LEU A 397 39.35 9.34 -6.49
CA LEU A 397 38.87 10.67 -6.14
C LEU A 397 39.72 11.67 -6.93
N ALA A 398 39.10 12.53 -7.73
CA ALA A 398 39.78 13.52 -8.56
C ALA A 398 39.33 14.93 -8.22
N LEU A 399 40.22 15.91 -8.39
CA LEU A 399 39.89 17.33 -8.37
C LEU A 399 39.99 17.85 -9.81
N ILE A 400 38.87 18.31 -10.36
CA ILE A 400 38.79 19.00 -11.65
C ILE A 400 38.76 20.50 -11.35
N VAL A 401 39.77 21.23 -11.80
CA VAL A 401 40.04 22.59 -11.32
C VAL A 401 40.43 23.54 -12.45
N ASP A 402 39.90 24.74 -12.36
CA ASP A 402 40.30 25.92 -13.11
C ASP A 402 41.35 26.68 -12.27
N THR A 403 42.58 26.70 -12.77
CA THR A 403 43.71 27.35 -12.11
C THR A 403 43.93 28.80 -12.52
N ASN A 404 43.24 29.28 -13.56
CA ASN A 404 43.48 30.60 -14.15
C ASN A 404 42.27 31.56 -13.98
N GLY A 405 41.11 31.06 -13.56
CA GLY A 405 39.90 31.83 -13.28
C GLY A 405 39.07 32.17 -14.51
N ASP A 406 39.23 31.46 -15.64
CA ASP A 406 38.47 31.67 -16.87
C ASP A 406 37.17 30.86 -16.96
N ASP A 407 36.78 30.20 -15.86
CA ASP A 407 35.61 29.34 -15.75
C ASP A 407 35.70 28.07 -16.64
N ARG A 408 36.91 27.64 -16.98
CA ARG A 408 37.18 26.36 -17.66
C ARG A 408 38.27 25.61 -16.91
N ALA A 409 37.95 24.40 -16.46
CA ALA A 409 38.95 23.57 -15.81
C ALA A 409 40.06 23.18 -16.79
N ASP A 410 41.29 23.47 -16.41
CA ASP A 410 42.50 23.21 -17.19
C ASP A 410 43.32 22.04 -16.61
N ALA A 411 43.06 21.65 -15.36
CA ALA A 411 43.76 20.58 -14.67
C ALA A 411 42.83 19.52 -14.05
N GLU A 412 43.31 18.28 -14.05
CA GLU A 412 42.79 17.18 -13.23
C GLU A 412 43.90 16.70 -12.29
N ILE A 413 43.60 16.65 -10.99
CA ILE A 413 44.52 16.19 -9.95
C ILE A 413 43.92 14.95 -9.30
N THR A 414 44.64 13.82 -9.36
CA THR A 414 44.26 12.62 -8.60
C THR A 414 44.51 12.86 -7.11
N VAL A 415 43.44 12.86 -6.32
CA VAL A 415 43.48 13.08 -4.87
C VAL A 415 43.74 11.76 -4.13
N ALA A 416 43.10 10.67 -4.56
CA ALA A 416 43.31 9.34 -3.99
C ALA A 416 42.92 8.22 -4.97
N THR A 417 43.54 7.05 -4.81
CA THR A 417 43.22 5.79 -5.53
C THR A 417 43.26 4.60 -4.57
N TRP A 418 42.61 3.50 -4.91
CA TRP A 418 42.53 2.29 -4.07
C TRP A 418 42.71 1.03 -4.92
N THR A 419 43.03 -0.09 -4.27
CA THR A 419 43.31 -1.35 -5.00
C THR A 419 42.24 -2.41 -4.78
N GLU A 420 41.54 -2.38 -3.65
CA GLU A 420 40.44 -3.31 -3.39
C GLU A 420 39.30 -3.09 -4.38
N ARG A 421 38.89 -4.16 -5.06
CA ARG A 421 37.77 -4.13 -6.01
C ARG A 421 36.47 -4.52 -5.33
N SER A 422 35.38 -3.89 -5.75
CA SER A 422 34.03 -4.42 -5.49
C SER A 422 33.83 -5.72 -6.27
N GLU A 423 33.23 -6.73 -5.65
CA GLU A 423 32.79 -7.97 -6.32
C GLU A 423 31.61 -7.68 -7.28
N GLN A 424 30.94 -6.53 -7.11
CA GLN A 424 29.83 -6.07 -7.94
C GLN A 424 30.26 -4.81 -8.72
N GLN A 425 30.52 -4.97 -10.02
CA GLN A 425 31.25 -3.99 -10.84
C GLN A 425 30.59 -2.61 -11.05
N GLY A 426 29.38 -2.39 -10.53
CA GLY A 426 28.57 -1.19 -10.74
C GLY A 426 28.81 -0.04 -9.74
N VAL A 427 29.38 -0.28 -8.56
CA VAL A 427 29.49 0.73 -7.49
C VAL A 427 30.92 0.79 -6.94
N ASP A 428 31.43 1.99 -6.70
CA ASP A 428 32.83 2.22 -6.29
C ASP A 428 33.00 3.29 -5.20
N ALA A 429 33.44 4.50 -5.54
CA ALA A 429 33.39 5.65 -4.64
C ALA A 429 32.10 6.43 -4.85
N LEU A 430 31.50 6.94 -3.76
CA LEU A 430 30.20 7.61 -3.81
C LEU A 430 30.28 9.03 -3.26
N GLY A 431 29.77 9.30 -2.06
CA GLY A 431 29.75 10.63 -1.47
C GLY A 431 31.14 11.24 -1.28
N VAL A 432 31.22 12.57 -1.38
CA VAL A 432 32.42 13.37 -1.12
C VAL A 432 32.02 14.67 -0.41
N ALA A 433 32.83 15.09 0.55
CA ALA A 433 32.67 16.34 1.30
C ALA A 433 34.03 16.98 1.58
N VAL A 434 34.05 18.31 1.63
CA VAL A 434 35.23 19.08 2.02
C VAL A 434 35.02 19.60 3.43
N ALA A 435 35.93 19.26 4.34
CA ALA A 435 35.91 19.77 5.71
C ALA A 435 36.38 21.23 5.76
N PRO A 436 36.03 22.01 6.79
CA PRO A 436 36.50 23.39 6.97
C PRO A 436 38.03 23.54 6.99
N ASP A 437 38.77 22.51 7.40
CA ASP A 437 40.24 22.48 7.41
C ASP A 437 40.87 22.17 6.04
N GLY A 438 40.04 21.93 5.02
CA GLY A 438 40.45 21.54 3.66
C GLY A 438 40.67 20.04 3.47
N SER A 439 40.47 19.20 4.49
CA SER A 439 40.53 17.75 4.36
C SER A 439 39.36 17.24 3.52
N ILE A 440 39.60 16.20 2.72
CA ILE A 440 38.58 15.65 1.82
C ILE A 440 38.10 14.33 2.38
N TYR A 441 36.79 14.20 2.57
CA TYR A 441 36.15 12.96 3.01
C TYR A 441 35.42 12.35 1.84
N PHE A 442 35.51 11.04 1.66
CA PHE A 442 34.79 10.34 0.62
C PHE A 442 34.44 8.92 1.04
N SER A 443 33.38 8.35 0.46
CA SER A 443 32.98 6.97 0.74
C SER A 443 33.54 5.99 -0.27
N LEU A 444 33.90 4.81 0.21
CA LEU A 444 34.13 3.62 -0.59
C LEU A 444 33.04 2.61 -0.27
N GLY A 445 32.23 2.29 -1.28
CA GLY A 445 31.13 1.33 -1.13
C GLY A 445 31.62 -0.04 -0.66
N THR A 446 30.71 -0.81 -0.07
CA THR A 446 30.99 -2.18 0.37
C THR A 446 31.50 -3.06 -0.78
N ALA A 447 32.31 -4.07 -0.43
CA ALA A 447 32.87 -4.99 -1.40
C ALA A 447 31.79 -5.88 -2.03
N SER A 448 30.76 -6.23 -1.27
CA SER A 448 29.62 -7.01 -1.74
C SER A 448 28.40 -6.69 -0.88
N PHE A 449 27.31 -6.25 -1.49
CA PHE A 449 26.08 -5.96 -0.75
C PHE A 449 25.21 -7.20 -0.51
N THR A 450 25.44 -8.30 -1.25
CA THR A 450 24.70 -9.57 -1.09
C THR A 450 25.46 -10.61 -0.28
N GLU A 451 26.79 -10.54 -0.22
CA GLU A 451 27.64 -11.42 0.59
C GLU A 451 28.57 -10.58 1.49
N PRO A 452 28.05 -9.75 2.42
CA PRO A 452 28.84 -8.67 3.01
C PRO A 452 29.92 -9.14 4.01
N TYR A 453 29.80 -10.36 4.55
CA TYR A 453 30.88 -11.00 5.32
C TYR A 453 31.97 -11.65 4.45
N LEU A 454 31.75 -11.71 3.13
CA LEU A 454 32.64 -12.32 2.14
C LEU A 454 33.05 -13.76 2.53
N ILE A 455 32.07 -14.59 2.90
CA ILE A 455 32.32 -15.93 3.42
C ILE A 455 33.06 -16.78 2.38
N ASP A 456 34.23 -17.30 2.75
CA ASP A 456 34.92 -18.29 1.96
C ASP A 456 34.15 -19.62 2.04
N LYS A 457 33.66 -20.11 0.90
CA LYS A 457 32.80 -21.30 0.83
C LYS A 457 33.55 -22.60 1.16
N ALA A 458 34.87 -22.63 1.08
CA ALA A 458 35.68 -23.81 1.40
C ALA A 458 35.99 -23.93 2.90
N THR A 459 36.19 -22.79 3.57
CA THR A 459 36.61 -22.75 4.99
C THR A 459 35.49 -22.31 5.95
N GLY A 460 34.43 -21.69 5.43
CA GLY A 460 33.35 -21.08 6.22
C GLY A 460 33.80 -19.86 7.03
N GLN A 461 34.99 -19.31 6.76
CA GLN A 461 35.50 -18.13 7.44
C GLN A 461 35.11 -16.85 6.67
N ALA A 462 34.79 -15.79 7.41
CA ALA A 462 34.59 -14.48 6.81
C ALA A 462 35.92 -13.95 6.28
N ARG A 463 35.91 -13.33 5.09
CA ARG A 463 37.05 -12.57 4.56
C ARG A 463 36.95 -11.08 4.87
N TYR A 464 35.75 -10.57 5.16
CA TYR A 464 35.57 -9.17 5.57
C TYR A 464 36.40 -8.85 6.82
N ARG A 465 37.14 -7.74 6.79
CA ARG A 465 37.88 -7.20 7.94
C ARG A 465 37.65 -5.70 8.01
N THR A 466 37.58 -5.14 9.22
CA THR A 466 37.49 -3.69 9.43
C THR A 466 38.74 -2.91 8.99
N THR A 467 39.80 -3.61 8.59
CA THR A 467 41.02 -3.05 7.99
C THR A 467 40.94 -2.92 6.47
N MET A 468 39.87 -3.41 5.84
CA MET A 468 39.63 -3.26 4.40
C MET A 468 39.29 -1.80 4.06
N GLU A 469 39.52 -1.42 2.80
CA GLU A 469 39.20 -0.10 2.27
C GLU A 469 37.71 0.02 1.92
N ARG A 470 37.05 -1.10 1.60
CA ARG A 470 35.64 -1.14 1.18
C ARG A 470 34.66 -1.10 2.36
N GLY A 471 33.54 -0.41 2.16
CA GLY A 471 32.50 -0.23 3.16
C GLY A 471 32.91 0.76 4.25
N THR A 472 33.49 1.90 3.84
CA THR A 472 34.12 2.88 4.72
C THR A 472 33.86 4.32 4.30
N ILE A 473 34.06 5.23 5.25
CA ILE A 473 34.38 6.63 4.96
C ILE A 473 35.90 6.81 5.10
N GLN A 474 36.50 7.45 4.12
CA GLN A 474 37.93 7.78 4.03
C GLN A 474 38.13 9.28 4.24
N ARG A 475 39.28 9.66 4.78
CA ARG A 475 39.76 11.04 4.88
C ARG A 475 41.09 11.19 4.19
N VAL A 476 41.25 12.25 3.41
CA VAL A 476 42.49 12.68 2.76
C VAL A 476 42.91 14.01 3.36
N SER A 477 44.19 14.17 3.72
CA SER A 477 44.74 15.42 4.22
C SER A 477 44.64 16.56 3.19
N PRO A 478 44.60 17.84 3.61
CA PRO A 478 44.41 18.97 2.68
C PRO A 478 45.48 19.08 1.57
N ASP A 479 46.67 18.57 1.82
CA ASP A 479 47.80 18.52 0.87
C ASP A 479 47.78 17.27 -0.05
N PHE A 480 46.80 16.38 0.16
CA PHE A 480 46.63 15.08 -0.51
C PHE A 480 47.72 14.05 -0.23
N SER A 481 48.56 14.25 0.80
CA SER A 481 49.70 13.37 1.08
C SER A 481 49.34 12.13 1.91
N LYS A 482 48.24 12.16 2.69
CA LYS A 482 47.85 11.08 3.59
C LYS A 482 46.37 10.74 3.42
N ARG A 483 46.06 9.44 3.34
CA ARG A 483 44.70 8.89 3.48
C ARG A 483 44.58 8.01 4.71
N GLU A 484 43.44 8.08 5.41
CA GLU A 484 43.10 7.20 6.51
C GLU A 484 41.60 6.85 6.54
N THR A 485 41.28 5.63 6.97
CA THR A 485 39.90 5.19 7.20
C THR A 485 39.34 5.88 8.45
N VAL A 486 38.21 6.56 8.30
CA VAL A 486 37.50 7.27 9.38
C VAL A 486 36.60 6.30 10.12
N CYS A 487 35.76 5.56 9.39
CA CYS A 487 34.83 4.58 9.96
C CYS A 487 34.63 3.41 9.00
N THR A 488 34.01 2.35 9.52
CA THR A 488 33.64 1.15 8.77
C THR A 488 32.13 0.92 8.87
N GLY A 489 31.62 -0.14 8.27
CA GLY A 489 30.21 -0.50 8.42
C GLY A 489 29.28 0.27 7.48
N ILE A 490 29.80 0.79 6.37
CA ILE A 490 29.03 1.56 5.38
C ILE A 490 28.65 0.65 4.22
N ARG A 491 27.40 0.71 3.74
CA ARG A 491 27.00 0.05 2.49
C ARG A 491 27.37 0.92 1.29
N PHE A 492 26.61 1.97 1.05
CA PHE A 492 26.73 2.94 -0.03
C PHE A 492 26.38 4.35 0.45
N ALA A 493 27.31 5.01 1.15
CA ALA A 493 27.13 6.40 1.56
C ALA A 493 27.17 7.36 0.35
N VAL A 494 26.00 7.75 -0.17
CA VAL A 494 25.87 8.57 -1.39
C VAL A 494 25.93 10.07 -1.05
N GLY A 495 25.13 10.53 -0.08
CA GLY A 495 25.21 11.89 0.43
C GLY A 495 26.26 11.97 1.53
N LEU A 496 27.09 13.01 1.52
CA LEU A 496 28.09 13.27 2.56
C LEU A 496 28.23 14.79 2.73
N ALA A 497 28.06 15.29 3.94
CA ALA A 497 28.14 16.73 4.21
C ALA A 497 28.56 17.02 5.65
N PHE A 498 29.29 18.12 5.84
CA PHE A 498 29.52 18.71 7.15
C PHE A 498 28.41 19.71 7.48
N ASN A 499 27.94 19.72 8.73
CA ASN A 499 27.16 20.85 9.24
C ASN A 499 28.10 22.02 9.63
N ARG A 500 27.53 23.17 9.99
CA ARG A 500 28.26 24.37 10.46
C ARG A 500 29.06 24.16 11.74
N HIS A 501 28.76 23.10 12.50
CA HIS A 501 29.48 22.74 13.72
C HIS A 501 30.71 21.86 13.46
N GLY A 502 30.90 21.41 12.21
CA GLY A 502 32.01 20.55 11.81
C GLY A 502 31.74 19.06 12.00
N ASP A 503 30.49 18.66 12.24
CA ASP A 503 30.08 17.26 12.34
C ASP A 503 29.80 16.70 10.93
N LEU A 504 30.30 15.49 10.66
CA LEU A 504 30.13 14.82 9.37
C LEU A 504 28.88 13.93 9.39
N PHE A 505 28.01 14.08 8.41
CA PHE A 505 26.85 13.21 8.22
C PHE A 505 26.86 12.57 6.84
N CYS A 506 26.30 11.37 6.73
CA CYS A 506 26.06 10.73 5.44
C CYS A 506 24.67 10.11 5.33
N THR A 507 24.18 9.97 4.10
CA THR A 507 23.05 9.10 3.78
C THR A 507 23.57 7.77 3.24
N ASP A 508 23.32 6.68 3.96
CA ASP A 508 23.69 5.32 3.56
C ASP A 508 22.48 4.56 3.00
N GLN A 509 22.66 3.86 1.89
CA GLN A 509 21.54 3.30 1.13
C GLN A 509 21.27 1.82 1.48
N GLU A 510 20.00 1.47 1.67
CA GLU A 510 19.36 0.17 1.95
C GLU A 510 19.92 -0.70 3.09
N GLY A 511 20.84 -0.18 3.90
CA GLY A 511 21.36 -0.86 5.08
C GLY A 511 21.70 -2.33 4.81
N ALA A 512 21.37 -3.20 5.76
CA ALA A 512 21.59 -4.64 5.68
C ALA A 512 20.46 -5.45 5.00
N THR A 513 19.76 -4.87 4.02
CA THR A 513 18.58 -5.47 3.33
C THR A 513 18.74 -6.93 2.95
N TRP A 514 19.90 -7.31 2.41
CA TRP A 514 20.10 -8.61 1.75
C TRP A 514 20.66 -9.70 2.68
N VAL A 515 20.73 -9.43 3.99
CA VAL A 515 21.20 -10.42 4.97
C VAL A 515 20.15 -10.72 6.04
N PRO A 516 20.12 -11.96 6.58
CA PRO A 516 19.21 -12.31 7.66
C PRO A 516 19.38 -11.37 8.87
N ASN A 517 18.25 -10.89 9.42
CA ASN A 517 18.19 -9.96 10.55
C ASN A 517 18.82 -8.58 10.31
N GLY A 518 19.11 -8.21 9.05
CA GLY A 518 19.57 -6.87 8.70
C GLY A 518 18.42 -5.84 8.67
N ASN A 519 18.75 -4.56 8.86
CA ASN A 519 17.81 -3.47 8.63
C ASN A 519 17.64 -3.22 7.12
N PRO A 520 16.43 -2.95 6.60
CA PRO A 520 16.23 -2.67 5.19
C PRO A 520 16.14 -1.17 4.85
N PHE A 521 16.67 -0.30 5.69
CA PHE A 521 16.41 1.13 5.62
C PHE A 521 17.54 1.87 4.89
N ASP A 522 17.21 2.99 4.24
CA ASP A 522 18.25 4.00 4.05
C ASP A 522 18.44 4.72 5.40
N GLU A 523 19.63 5.20 5.69
CA GLU A 523 20.00 5.69 7.02
C GLU A 523 20.68 7.06 6.92
N LEU A 524 20.32 7.99 7.81
CA LEU A 524 21.14 9.17 8.09
C LEU A 524 22.09 8.82 9.23
N LEU A 525 23.39 8.92 8.98
CA LEU A 525 24.42 8.56 9.96
C LEU A 525 25.20 9.80 10.39
N HIS A 526 25.49 9.92 11.68
CA HIS A 526 26.47 10.87 12.20
C HIS A 526 27.84 10.17 12.30
N ILE A 527 28.76 10.54 11.42
CA ILE A 527 30.04 9.87 11.25
C ILE A 527 31.06 10.34 12.28
N GLN A 528 31.35 9.43 13.20
CA GLN A 528 32.42 9.55 14.19
C GLN A 528 33.61 8.64 13.86
N PRO A 529 34.86 9.09 14.13
CA PRO A 529 36.06 8.28 13.92
C PRO A 529 36.06 6.96 14.69
N ARG A 530 36.56 5.90 14.04
CA ARG A 530 36.76 4.54 14.56
C ARG A 530 35.48 3.78 14.94
N ARG A 531 34.32 4.22 14.45
CA ARG A 531 33.02 3.55 14.61
C ARG A 531 32.72 2.58 13.47
N HIS A 532 31.68 1.76 13.67
CA HIS A 532 31.14 0.81 12.70
C HIS A 532 29.63 0.98 12.58
N TYR A 533 29.09 1.21 11.39
CA TYR A 533 27.68 1.56 11.16
C TYR A 533 26.82 0.41 10.61
N GLY A 534 27.17 -0.84 10.93
CA GLY A 534 26.25 -1.96 10.77
C GLY A 534 26.15 -2.59 9.38
N PHE A 535 27.01 -2.24 8.41
CA PHE A 535 27.14 -3.00 7.15
C PHE A 535 28.56 -3.55 6.88
N PRO A 536 28.78 -4.89 6.95
CA PRO A 536 27.83 -5.91 7.43
C PRO A 536 27.46 -5.71 8.91
N PRO A 537 26.29 -6.19 9.34
CA PRO A 537 25.93 -6.16 10.76
C PRO A 537 26.91 -6.96 11.61
N ARG A 538 26.95 -6.65 12.91
CA ARG A 538 27.65 -7.47 13.89
C ARG A 538 27.16 -8.91 13.81
N HIS A 539 28.09 -9.86 13.75
CA HIS A 539 27.77 -11.28 13.70
C HIS A 539 28.60 -12.07 14.72
N PRO A 540 27.99 -12.89 15.59
CA PRO A 540 28.67 -13.54 16.71
C PRO A 540 29.82 -14.48 16.29
N ARG A 541 29.82 -14.95 15.04
CA ARG A 541 30.88 -15.81 14.49
C ARG A 541 31.79 -15.12 13.48
N HIS A 542 31.26 -14.17 12.71
CA HIS A 542 31.90 -13.68 11.49
C HIS A 542 32.43 -12.27 11.64
N LEU A 543 31.86 -11.50 12.58
CA LEU A 543 32.28 -10.16 12.94
C LEU A 543 31.88 -9.85 14.40
N PRO A 544 32.47 -10.56 15.39
CA PRO A 544 32.01 -10.49 16.79
C PRO A 544 32.43 -9.20 17.51
N ASP A 545 33.53 -8.58 17.05
CA ASP A 545 34.28 -7.55 17.77
C ASP A 545 33.88 -6.11 17.41
N VAL A 546 32.81 -5.93 16.62
CA VAL A 546 32.27 -4.60 16.29
C VAL A 546 31.04 -4.27 17.15
N ILE A 547 30.73 -2.98 17.21
CA ILE A 547 29.47 -2.45 17.74
C ILE A 547 28.82 -1.74 16.56
N ASP A 548 27.58 -2.11 16.25
CA ASP A 548 26.78 -1.43 15.23
C ASP A 548 26.24 -0.15 15.86
N GLU A 549 26.79 0.99 15.44
CA GLU A 549 26.31 2.29 15.88
C GLU A 549 24.92 2.56 15.30
N PRO A 550 24.03 3.20 16.09
CA PRO A 550 22.71 3.53 15.61
C PRO A 550 22.77 4.62 14.53
N SER A 551 21.81 4.59 13.61
CA SER A 551 21.52 5.72 12.74
C SER A 551 20.96 6.90 13.56
N VAL A 552 21.10 8.10 13.01
CA VAL A 552 20.39 9.30 13.49
C VAL A 552 18.92 9.21 13.08
N PHE A 553 18.66 8.67 11.90
CA PHE A 553 17.33 8.50 11.34
C PHE A 553 17.29 7.35 10.34
N ASP A 554 16.23 6.53 10.41
CA ASP A 554 15.93 5.49 9.43
C ASP A 554 14.83 5.97 8.49
N TYR A 555 15.12 6.00 7.19
CA TYR A 555 14.14 6.37 6.17
C TYR A 555 13.28 5.16 5.81
N ALA A 556 11.99 5.25 6.16
CA ALA A 556 10.99 4.21 5.90
C ALA A 556 9.91 4.70 4.89
N PRO A 557 9.25 3.79 4.14
CA PRO A 557 9.48 2.33 4.09
C PRO A 557 10.80 1.96 3.39
N GLN A 558 11.17 0.68 3.38
CA GLN A 558 12.41 0.16 2.77
C GLN A 558 12.75 0.86 1.43
N HIS A 559 14.03 1.27 1.30
CA HIS A 559 14.63 1.86 0.10
C HIS A 559 13.94 3.12 -0.44
N GLN A 560 14.26 4.28 0.15
CA GLN A 560 13.79 5.61 -0.29
C GLN A 560 14.73 6.29 -1.30
N SER A 561 15.89 5.70 -1.59
CA SER A 561 16.96 6.24 -2.44
C SER A 561 17.43 7.63 -2.02
N THR A 562 17.85 7.78 -0.76
CA THR A 562 18.42 9.04 -0.25
C THR A 562 19.81 9.33 -0.83
N CYS A 563 19.85 9.91 -2.03
CA CYS A 563 21.06 10.09 -2.85
C CYS A 563 21.71 11.48 -2.76
N GLY A 564 21.40 12.27 -1.73
CA GLY A 564 21.98 13.60 -1.53
C GLY A 564 21.74 14.12 -0.11
N LEU A 565 22.63 14.99 0.36
CA LEU A 565 22.54 15.64 1.66
C LEU A 565 23.05 17.07 1.55
N CYS A 566 22.25 18.02 2.04
CA CYS A 566 22.63 19.43 2.15
C CYS A 566 22.01 19.99 3.43
N PHE A 567 22.81 20.72 4.21
CA PHE A 567 22.33 21.45 5.37
C PHE A 567 21.88 22.85 4.94
N ASN A 568 20.65 23.24 5.32
CA ASN A 568 20.12 24.58 5.10
C ASN A 568 20.49 25.46 6.30
N GLU A 569 21.72 25.98 6.31
CA GLU A 569 22.33 26.66 7.46
C GLU A 569 22.90 28.04 7.15
#